data_AF-A0A6C0DLV6-F1
#
_entry.id   AF-A0A6C0DLV6-F1
#
_cell.length_a   1.000
_cell.length_b   1.000
_cell.length_c   1.000
_cell.angle_alpha   90.00
_cell.angle_beta   90.00
_cell.angle_gamma   90.00
#
_symmetry.space_group_name_H-M   'P 1'
#
loop_
_entity.id
_entity.type
_entity.pdbx_description
1 polymer ?
#
loop_
_entity_poly.entity_id
_entity_poly.type
_entity_poly.pdbx_seq_one_letter_code
_entity_poly.pdbx_strand_id
1 'polypeptide(L)' 'MASPTYYDKWRFTLYTTVVALLFFNPWAYFLLESLVGPTVSKNGCPTLFGFGIHVVLFTFVIRYMMDMNL' A
#
# COMPACT_ATOMS: atom_id res chain seq x y z
N MET A 1 8.66 10.71 -24.88
CA MET A 1 8.58 10.68 -23.39
C MET A 1 9.93 11.13 -22.85
N ALA A 2 9.96 12.19 -22.05
CA ALA A 2 11.17 12.55 -21.33
C ALA A 2 11.43 11.48 -20.26
N SER A 3 12.68 11.07 -20.09
CA SER A 3 13.07 10.19 -18.98
C SER A 3 12.92 10.93 -17.65
N PRO A 4 12.41 10.29 -16.59
CA PRO A 4 12.34 10.91 -15.26
C PRO A 4 13.74 11.31 -14.79
N THR A 5 13.84 12.47 -14.15
CA THR A 5 15.10 12.97 -13.59
C THR A 5 15.54 12.12 -12.39
N TYR A 6 16.79 12.28 -11.95
CA TYR A 6 17.27 11.62 -10.72
C TYR A 6 16.40 11.95 -9.51
N TYR A 7 15.96 13.21 -9.38
CA TYR A 7 15.10 13.66 -8.29
C TYR A 7 13.71 13.03 -8.35
N ASP A 8 13.13 12.88 -9.53
CA ASP A 8 11.81 12.25 -9.69
C ASP A 8 11.82 10.79 -9.25
N LYS A 9 12.91 10.07 -9.56
CA LYS A 9 13.08 8.67 -9.14
C LYS A 9 13.12 8.56 -7.61
N TRP A 10 13.93 9.38 -6.94
CA TRP A 10 14.02 9.37 -5.47
C TRP A 10 12.72 9.79 -4.79
N ARG A 11 12.07 10.84 -5.31
CA ARG A 11 10.76 11.30 -4.82
C ARG A 11 9.76 10.14 -4.84
N PHE A 12 9.64 9.46 -5.97
CA PHE A 12 8.74 8.33 -6.10
C PHE A 12 9.13 7.13 -5.21
N THR A 13 10.42 6.78 -5.13
CA THR A 13 10.91 5.70 -4.26
C THR A 13 10.62 5.99 -2.79
N LEU A 14 10.87 7.21 -2.30
CA LEU A 14 10.62 7.56 -0.91
C LEU A 14 9.12 7.54 -0.58
N TYR A 15 8.30 8.14 -1.45
CA TYR A 15 6.85 8.16 -1.25
C TYR A 15 6.24 6.77 -1.26
N THR A 16 6.59 5.93 -2.24
CA THR A 16 6.10 4.55 -2.29
C THR A 16 6.58 3.71 -1.11
N THR A 17 7.80 3.94 -0.62
CA THR A 17 8.34 3.25 0.56
C THR A 17 7.56 3.64 1.82
N VAL A 18 7.28 4.92 2.03
CA VAL A 18 6.46 5.38 3.17
C VAL A 18 5.07 4.77 3.12
N VAL A 19 4.44 4.75 1.95
CA VAL A 19 3.11 4.14 1.78
C VAL A 19 3.17 2.63 2.06
N ALA A 20 4.20 1.93 1.57
CA ALA A 20 4.38 0.51 1.84
C ALA A 20 4.54 0.25 3.34
N LEU A 21 5.32 1.05 4.07
CA LEU A 21 5.46 0.93 5.53
C LEU A 21 4.14 1.14 6.25
N LEU A 22 3.27 2.03 5.77
CA LEU A 22 1.94 2.23 6.34
C LEU A 22 1.01 1.04 6.05
N PHE A 23 1.01 0.52 4.82
CA PHE A 23 0.10 -0.55 4.40
C PHE A 23 0.52 -1.94 4.89
N PHE A 24 1.81 -2.21 5.03
CA PHE A 24 2.35 -3.50 5.45
C PHE A 24 2.68 -3.57 6.95
N ASN A 25 2.16 -2.65 7.76
CA ASN A 25 2.27 -2.74 9.21
C ASN A 25 1.14 -3.61 9.83
N PRO A 26 1.36 -4.22 11.00
CA PRO A 26 0.34 -5.05 11.67
C PRO A 26 -0.97 -4.30 11.95
N TRP A 27 -0.91 -2.99 12.19
CA TRP A 27 -2.06 -2.14 12.49
C TRP A 27 -2.99 -1.95 11.28
N ALA A 28 -2.43 -1.89 10.06
CA ALA A 28 -3.19 -1.79 8.82
C ALA A 28 -4.00 -3.06 8.56
N TYR A 29 -3.43 -4.23 8.90
CA TYR A 29 -4.15 -5.49 8.86
C TYR A 29 -5.33 -5.53 9.84
N PHE A 30 -5.15 -5.01 11.06
CA PHE A 30 -6.25 -4.86 12.03
C PHE A 30 -7.33 -3.88 11.55
N LEU A 31 -6.95 -2.78 10.92
CA LEU A 31 -7.91 -1.83 10.35
C LEU A 31 -8.73 -2.49 9.24
N LEU A 32 -8.09 -3.23 8.34
CA LEU A 32 -8.80 -3.95 7.28
C LEU A 32 -9.71 -5.05 7.84
N GLU A 33 -9.27 -5.76 8.89
CA GLU A 33 -10.09 -6.73 9.61
C GLU A 33 -11.34 -6.09 10.21
N SER A 34 -11.21 -4.90 10.81
CA SER A 34 -12.34 -4.17 11.37
C SER A 34 -13.34 -3.69 10.30
N LEU A 35 -12.87 -3.45 9.07
CA LEU A 35 -13.69 -2.93 7.98
C LEU A 35 -14.37 -4.03 7.16
N VAL A 36 -13.67 -5.14 6.92
CA VAL A 36 -14.11 -6.21 5.99
C VAL A 36 -14.52 -7.49 6.74
N GLY A 37 -14.03 -7.68 7.97
CA GLY A 37 -14.34 -8.80 8.85
C GLY A 37 -13.16 -9.76 9.10
N PRO A 38 -13.38 -10.80 9.93
CA PRO A 38 -12.32 -11.72 10.41
C PRO A 38 -11.81 -12.70 9.34
N THR A 39 -12.30 -12.63 8.09
CA THR A 39 -11.82 -13.47 6.99
C THR A 39 -10.48 -13.00 6.43
N VAL A 40 -10.10 -11.76 6.73
CA VAL A 40 -8.97 -11.05 6.11
C VAL A 40 -7.71 -11.11 6.97
N SER A 41 -7.87 -11.33 8.27
CA SER A 41 -6.81 -11.50 9.26
C SER A 41 -7.27 -12.49 10.32
N LYS A 42 -6.34 -13.34 10.81
CA LYS A 42 -6.55 -14.13 12.03
C LYS A 42 -5.48 -13.70 13.03
N ASN A 43 -5.90 -13.08 14.13
CA ASN A 43 -5.01 -12.62 15.20
C ASN A 43 -3.88 -11.69 14.72
N GLY A 44 -4.13 -10.84 13.73
CA GLY A 44 -3.14 -9.90 13.19
C GLY A 44 -2.15 -10.51 12.19
N CYS A 45 -2.26 -11.81 11.88
CA CYS A 45 -1.53 -12.43 10.78
C CYS A 45 -2.39 -12.36 9.50
N PRO A 46 -1.86 -11.79 8.39
CA PRO A 46 -2.58 -11.76 7.13
C PRO A 46 -2.82 -13.18 6.63
N THR A 47 -4.06 -13.45 6.23
CA THR A 47 -4.33 -14.61 5.38
C THR A 47 -3.83 -14.32 3.96
N LEU A 48 -3.58 -15.34 3.14
CA LEU A 48 -3.19 -15.13 1.74
C LEU A 48 -4.21 -14.24 0.99
N PHE A 49 -5.49 -14.40 1.33
CA PHE A 49 -6.58 -13.57 0.83
C PHE A 49 -6.47 -12.11 1.30
N GLY A 50 -6.21 -11.89 2.60
CA GLY A 50 -6.04 -10.54 3.14
C GLY A 50 -4.79 -9.83 2.67
N PHE A 51 -3.70 -10.56 2.43
CA PHE A 51 -2.53 -10.04 1.75
C PHE A 51 -2.87 -9.60 0.32
N GLY A 52 -3.64 -10.40 -0.42
CA GLY A 52 -4.13 -10.05 -1.75
C GLY A 52 -4.90 -8.73 -1.77
N ILE A 53 -5.84 -8.53 -0.84
CA ILE A 53 -6.59 -7.28 -0.72
C ILE A 53 -5.66 -6.10 -0.40
N HIS A 54 -4.69 -6.27 0.50
CA HIS A 54 -3.71 -5.22 0.82
C HIS A 54 -2.89 -4.80 -0.39
N VAL A 55 -2.42 -5.76 -1.20
CA VAL A 55 -1.65 -5.47 -2.41
C VAL A 55 -2.50 -4.72 -3.44
N VAL A 56 -3.77 -5.08 -3.59
CA VAL A 56 -4.71 -4.38 -4.47
C VAL A 56 -4.89 -2.93 -4.01
N LEU A 57 -5.18 -2.71 -2.73
CA LEU A 57 -5.36 -1.36 -2.18
C LEU A 57 -4.08 -0.52 -2.30
N PHE A 58 -2.93 -1.10 -1.97
CA PHE A 58 -1.62 -0.46 -2.15
C PHE A 58 -1.41 -0.02 -3.61
N THR A 59 -1.73 -0.90 -4.57
CA THR A 59 -1.61 -0.60 -5.99
C THR A 59 -2.50 0.58 -6.41
N PHE A 60 -3.74 0.63 -5.92
CA PHE A 60 -4.65 1.76 -6.18
C PHE A 60 -4.13 3.07 -5.58
N VAL A 61 -3.61 3.05 -4.35
CA VAL A 61 -3.03 4.23 -3.70
C VAL A 61 -1.84 4.75 -4.49
N ILE A 62 -0.91 3.88 -4.87
CA ILE A 62 0.25 4.28 -5.67
C ILE A 62 -0.17 4.84 -7.03
N ARG A 63 -1.13 4.20 -7.71
CA ARG A 63 -1.61 4.68 -9.01
C ARG A 63 -2.27 6.06 -8.88
N TYR A 64 -3.04 6.27 -7.81
CA TYR A 64 -3.66 7.54 -7.50
C TYR A 64 -2.63 8.63 -7.21
N MET A 65 -1.58 8.33 -6.44
CA MET A 65 -0.49 9.28 -6.17
C MET A 65 0.20 9.75 -7.45
N MET A 66 0.47 8.82 -8.39
CA MET A 66 1.03 9.18 -9.70
C MET A 66 0.11 10.12 -10.48
N ASP A 67 -1.21 9.89 -10.43
CA ASP A 67 -2.20 10.71 -11.14
C ASP A 67 -2.33 12.11 -10.54
N MET A 68 -2.22 12.23 -9.21
CA MET A 68 -2.23 13.49 -8.47
C MET A 68 -0.90 14.26 -8.59
N ASN A 69 0.06 13.75 -9.38
CA ASN A 69 1.39 14.33 -9.59
C ASN A 69 2.17 14.56 -8.27
N LEU A 70 1.92 13.67 -7.30
CA LEU A 70 2.63 13.60 -6.02
C LEU A 70 3.97 12.90 -6.17
#